data_AF-A0A0C7PE66-F1
#
_entry.id   AF-A0A0C7PE66-F1
#
_cell.length_a   1.000
_cell.length_b   1.000
_cell.length_c   1.000
_cell.angle_alpha   90.00
_cell.angle_beta   90.00
_cell.angle_gamma   90.00
#
_symmetry.space_group_name_H-M   'P 1'
#
loop_
_entity.id
_entity.type
_entity.pdbx_description
1 polymer ?
#
loop_
_entity_poly.entity_id
_entity_poly.type
_entity_poly.pdbx_seq_one_letter_code
_entity_poly.pdbx_strand_id
1 'polypeptide(L)'
;MDMSLYSIKMRSSKELDGVEKHISGAENIVNETDLENALNNLIKRALNHTKGKSDSINIKVEKLNELDIKYINPLSVNTIDVKNHIEGFDVVKQIIKNLGIDEKKCEYIIKLLKENTNMRGAILLDVNTLERLEKDKLRGIRATYMDFENNNINLLSKSINTNAHFLEALALSSKVISCNEVIAEICYSDDPNYTTGYVASKKYGYVRITNLKEVGNENGGRIFLYDSLKDNLQRCIDYIENKKVIVKNTISINETISYDEFMKNNELIKK
;
A
#
# COMPACT_ATOMS: atom_id res chain seq x y z
N MET A 1 -14.28 24.92 -16.89
CA MET A 1 -13.03 24.52 -17.55
C MET A 1 -12.96 23.02 -17.50
N ASP A 2 -12.63 22.39 -18.61
CA ASP A 2 -12.47 20.94 -18.70
C ASP A 2 -11.31 20.54 -17.76
N MET A 3 -11.61 19.88 -16.63
CA MET A 3 -10.62 19.56 -15.59
C MET A 3 -9.89 18.27 -15.96
N SER A 4 -9.14 18.34 -17.05
CA SER A 4 -8.33 17.21 -17.52
C SER A 4 -7.36 16.76 -16.44
N LEU A 5 -7.48 15.48 -16.04
CA LEU A 5 -6.57 14.84 -15.11
C LEU A 5 -5.39 14.20 -15.84
N TYR A 6 -4.22 14.26 -15.21
CA TYR A 6 -2.97 13.69 -15.71
C TYR A 6 -2.37 12.77 -14.64
N SER A 7 -1.98 11.55 -15.04
CA SER A 7 -1.16 10.67 -14.21
C SER A 7 0.31 11.01 -14.44
N ILE A 8 1.05 11.18 -13.34
CA ILE A 8 2.49 11.41 -13.33
C ILE A 8 3.13 10.27 -12.54
N LYS A 9 4.01 9.50 -13.18
CA LYS A 9 4.77 8.42 -12.53
C LYS A 9 6.24 8.73 -12.57
N MET A 10 6.88 8.73 -11.40
CA MET A 10 8.32 8.91 -11.26
C MET A 10 8.96 7.63 -10.72
N ARG A 11 10.09 7.27 -11.32
CA ARG A 11 11.03 6.30 -10.75
C ARG A 11 12.44 6.87 -10.82
N SER A 12 13.23 6.59 -9.79
CA SER A 12 14.64 6.95 -9.75
C SER A 12 15.51 5.81 -9.24
N SER A 13 16.73 5.76 -9.74
CA SER A 13 17.71 4.73 -9.46
C SER A 13 19.11 5.33 -9.34
N LYS A 14 20.02 4.50 -8.81
CA LYS A 14 21.45 4.75 -8.75
C LYS A 14 22.20 3.53 -9.23
N GLU A 15 23.16 3.70 -10.11
CA GLU A 15 24.08 2.64 -10.50
C GLU A 15 25.19 2.48 -9.44
N LEU A 16 25.37 1.25 -8.96
CA LEU A 16 26.44 0.87 -8.04
C LEU A 16 27.04 -0.44 -8.55
N ASP A 17 28.33 -0.41 -8.91
CA ASP A 17 29.09 -1.57 -9.39
C ASP A 17 28.41 -2.31 -10.56
N GLY A 18 27.81 -1.55 -11.49
CA GLY A 18 27.07 -2.09 -12.65
C GLY A 18 25.69 -2.64 -12.33
N VAL A 19 25.20 -2.47 -11.09
CA VAL A 19 23.85 -2.87 -10.65
C VAL A 19 22.98 -1.64 -10.42
N GLU A 20 21.83 -1.59 -11.09
CA GLU A 20 20.83 -0.54 -10.86
C GLU A 20 20.10 -0.76 -9.53
N LYS A 21 20.33 0.11 -8.56
CA LYS A 21 19.63 0.12 -7.27
C LYS A 21 18.46 1.11 -7.31
N HIS A 22 17.28 0.65 -6.93
CA HIS A 22 16.12 1.53 -6.79
C HIS A 22 16.30 2.52 -5.63
N ILE A 23 16.05 3.81 -5.90
CA ILE A 23 16.14 4.87 -4.89
C ILE A 23 14.76 5.31 -4.45
N SER A 24 13.89 5.72 -5.38
CA SER A 24 12.57 6.25 -5.08
C SER A 24 11.57 5.99 -6.20
N GLY A 25 10.31 5.88 -5.83
CA GLY A 25 9.18 5.85 -6.75
C GLY A 25 7.99 6.56 -6.13
N ALA A 26 7.25 7.29 -6.93
CA ALA A 26 6.03 7.97 -6.53
C ALA A 26 5.13 8.21 -7.74
N GLU A 27 3.84 8.36 -7.48
CA GLU A 27 2.84 8.66 -8.48
C GLU A 27 1.89 9.73 -7.97
N ASN A 28 1.40 10.57 -8.88
CA ASN A 28 0.34 11.52 -8.63
C ASN A 28 -0.70 11.50 -9.75
N ILE A 29 -1.94 11.85 -9.44
CA ILE A 29 -2.97 12.19 -10.42
C ILE A 29 -3.45 13.61 -10.10
N VAL A 30 -3.24 14.54 -11.03
CA VAL A 30 -3.47 15.97 -10.81
C VAL A 30 -4.20 16.62 -11.98
N ASN A 31 -4.83 17.77 -11.73
CA ASN A 31 -5.34 18.62 -12.80
C ASN A 31 -4.18 19.24 -13.58
N GLU A 32 -4.45 19.62 -14.83
CA GLU A 32 -3.49 20.30 -15.70
C GLU A 32 -2.79 21.51 -15.04
N THR A 33 -3.54 22.30 -14.26
CA THR A 33 -3.03 23.49 -13.56
C THR A 33 -2.00 23.18 -12.49
N ASP A 34 -1.97 21.96 -11.97
CA ASP A 34 -1.09 21.52 -10.89
C ASP A 34 0.11 20.71 -11.40
N LEU A 35 0.19 20.47 -12.71
CA LEU A 35 1.17 19.57 -13.33
C LEU A 35 2.62 19.98 -13.06
N GLU A 36 2.96 21.26 -13.24
CA GLU A 36 4.31 21.78 -13.00
C GLU A 36 4.75 21.62 -11.54
N ASN A 37 3.84 21.92 -10.61
CA ASN A 37 4.10 21.80 -9.17
C ASN A 37 4.33 20.33 -8.79
N ALA A 38 3.50 19.42 -9.29
CA ALA A 38 3.63 17.99 -9.04
C ALA A 38 4.95 17.42 -9.58
N LEU A 39 5.34 17.78 -10.81
CA LEU A 39 6.61 17.40 -11.41
C LEU A 39 7.81 17.88 -10.58
N ASN A 40 7.80 19.14 -10.16
CA ASN A 40 8.86 19.71 -9.32
C ASN A 40 9.01 18.98 -7.98
N ASN A 41 7.89 18.60 -7.35
CA ASN A 41 7.91 17.84 -6.10
C ASN A 41 8.50 16.43 -6.28
N LEU A 42 8.15 15.74 -7.37
CA LEU A 42 8.68 14.41 -7.67
C LEU A 42 10.19 14.46 -7.97
N ILE A 43 10.66 15.47 -8.72
CA ILE A 43 12.10 15.67 -8.96
C ILE A 43 12.85 15.92 -7.65
N LYS A 44 12.33 16.81 -6.78
CA LYS A 44 12.92 17.06 -5.45
C LYS A 44 13.00 15.78 -4.61
N ARG A 45 11.94 14.96 -4.62
CA ARG A 45 11.91 13.66 -3.92
C ARG A 45 13.00 12.71 -4.44
N ALA A 46 13.19 12.63 -5.76
CA ALA A 46 14.21 11.77 -6.37
C ALA A 46 15.64 12.20 -6.05
N LEU A 47 15.88 13.51 -5.88
CA LEU A 47 17.21 14.06 -5.60
C LEU A 47 17.59 14.02 -4.12
N ASN A 48 16.61 14.04 -3.20
CA ASN A 48 16.82 14.18 -1.76
C ASN A 48 16.36 12.95 -0.95
N HIS A 49 16.24 11.77 -1.58
CA HIS A 49 15.74 10.58 -0.92
C HIS A 49 16.72 10.05 0.14
N THR A 50 16.21 9.47 1.23
CA THR A 50 17.02 8.92 2.34
C THR A 50 17.93 7.76 1.91
N LYS A 51 17.53 7.02 0.87
CA LYS A 51 18.34 5.97 0.23
C LYS A 51 19.51 6.50 -0.62
N GLY A 52 19.62 7.82 -0.78
CA GLY A 52 20.70 8.51 -1.51
C GLY A 52 20.21 9.32 -2.72
N LYS A 53 21.15 10.03 -3.35
CA LYS A 53 20.90 10.80 -4.58
C LYS A 53 20.87 9.87 -5.80
N SER A 54 19.84 10.04 -6.62
CA SER A 54 19.66 9.30 -7.89
C SER A 54 20.57 9.86 -9.00
N ASP A 55 21.07 8.98 -9.88
CA ASP A 55 21.76 9.35 -11.12
C ASP A 55 20.87 9.19 -12.38
N SER A 56 19.79 8.43 -12.26
CA SER A 56 18.75 8.26 -13.27
C SER A 56 17.38 8.58 -12.69
N ILE A 57 16.61 9.43 -13.40
CA ILE A 57 15.24 9.80 -13.05
C ILE A 57 14.40 9.68 -14.32
N ASN A 58 13.35 8.87 -14.27
CA ASN A 58 12.38 8.73 -15.35
C ASN A 58 11.03 9.22 -14.86
N ILE A 59 10.42 10.14 -15.63
CA ILE A 59 9.07 10.66 -15.35
C ILE A 59 8.21 10.43 -16.58
N LYS A 60 7.04 9.81 -16.38
CA LYS A 60 6.01 9.64 -17.40
C LYS A 60 4.80 10.50 -17.02
N VAL A 61 4.32 11.30 -17.96
CA VAL A 61 3.09 12.09 -17.83
C VAL A 61 2.10 11.62 -18.89
N GLU A 62 0.86 11.35 -18.50
CA GLU A 62 -0.19 10.91 -19.42
C GLU A 62 -1.53 11.53 -19.07
N LYS A 63 -2.21 12.11 -20.07
CA LYS A 63 -3.60 12.57 -19.92
C LYS A 63 -4.51 11.37 -19.70
N LEU A 64 -5.38 11.45 -18.70
CA LEU A 64 -6.35 10.42 -18.41
C LEU A 64 -7.65 10.68 -19.16
N ASN A 65 -8.27 9.61 -19.64
CA ASN A 65 -9.64 9.64 -20.12
C ASN A 65 -10.59 9.52 -18.92
N GLU A 66 -11.45 10.51 -18.73
CA GLU A 66 -12.36 10.58 -17.58
C GLU A 66 -13.29 9.37 -17.48
N LEU A 67 -13.71 8.82 -18.62
CA LEU A 67 -14.55 7.62 -18.68
C LEU A 67 -13.86 6.36 -18.13
N ASP A 68 -12.53 6.36 -18.07
CA ASP A 68 -11.73 5.25 -17.57
C ASP A 68 -11.45 5.34 -16.06
N ILE A 69 -11.77 6.47 -15.42
CA ILE A 69 -11.50 6.73 -14.00
C ILE A 69 -12.61 6.14 -13.13
N LYS A 70 -12.22 5.33 -12.14
CA LYS A 70 -13.10 4.82 -11.11
C LYS A 70 -12.92 5.61 -9.82
N TYR A 71 -14.01 6.16 -9.29
CA TYR A 71 -14.00 6.82 -7.99
C TYR A 71 -14.41 5.83 -6.89
N ILE A 72 -13.64 5.78 -5.79
CA ILE A 72 -13.93 4.92 -4.63
C ILE A 72 -13.83 5.71 -3.32
N ASN A 73 -14.52 5.25 -2.29
CA ASN A 73 -14.28 5.76 -0.93
C ASN A 73 -12.96 5.15 -0.39
N PRO A 74 -12.23 5.86 0.48
CA PRO A 74 -11.11 5.28 1.19
C PRO A 74 -11.59 4.20 2.17
N LEU A 75 -10.72 3.27 2.51
CA LEU A 75 -10.94 2.38 3.65
C LEU A 75 -11.02 3.20 4.95
N SER A 76 -11.92 2.82 5.85
CA SER A 76 -11.92 3.35 7.21
C SER A 76 -10.68 2.89 7.96
N VAL A 77 -10.14 3.77 8.80
CA VAL A 77 -8.86 3.57 9.44
C VAL A 77 -9.08 3.21 10.90
N ASN A 78 -8.54 2.08 11.31
CA ASN A 78 -8.45 1.67 12.72
C ASN A 78 -6.98 1.58 13.10
N THR A 79 -6.63 1.82 14.37
CA THR A 79 -5.26 1.63 14.86
C THR A 79 -5.29 0.69 16.04
N ILE A 80 -4.46 -0.34 16.00
CA ILE A 80 -4.21 -1.25 17.13
C ILE A 80 -2.83 -0.93 17.69
N ASP A 81 -2.80 -0.51 18.94
CA ASP A 81 -1.56 -0.24 19.66
C ASP A 81 -1.01 -1.51 20.31
N VAL A 82 0.23 -1.85 19.96
CA VAL A 82 0.95 -3.05 20.39
C VAL A 82 2.30 -2.67 20.97
N LYS A 83 2.76 -3.39 21.99
CA LYS A 83 4.01 -3.08 22.69
C LYS A 83 5.25 -3.41 21.87
N ASN A 84 5.18 -4.43 21.02
CA ASN A 84 6.31 -4.92 20.24
C ASN A 84 5.83 -5.66 18.98
N HIS A 85 6.78 -6.05 18.14
CA HIS A 85 6.50 -6.73 16.87
C HIS A 85 5.87 -8.12 17.04
N ILE A 86 6.05 -8.79 18.18
CA ILE A 86 5.46 -10.12 18.45
C ILE A 86 3.94 -9.96 18.58
N GLU A 87 3.49 -9.08 19.48
CA GLU A 87 2.07 -8.72 19.62
C GLU A 87 1.50 -8.19 18.28
N GLY A 88 2.29 -7.43 17.53
CA GLY A 88 1.90 -6.95 16.20
C GLY A 88 1.59 -8.08 15.21
N PHE A 89 2.42 -9.11 15.15
CA PHE A 89 2.15 -10.26 14.28
C PHE A 89 1.04 -11.18 14.79
N ASP A 90 0.79 -11.21 16.10
CA ASP A 90 -0.39 -11.88 16.66
C ASP A 90 -1.68 -11.20 16.16
N VAL A 91 -1.71 -9.87 16.15
CA VAL A 91 -2.81 -9.07 15.58
C VAL A 91 -2.98 -9.38 14.09
N VAL A 92 -1.89 -9.38 13.30
CA VAL A 92 -1.94 -9.75 11.87
C VAL A 92 -2.56 -11.14 11.69
N LYS A 93 -2.07 -12.14 12.44
CA LYS A 93 -2.56 -13.52 12.39
C LYS A 93 -4.05 -13.59 12.70
N GLN A 94 -4.50 -12.90 13.75
CA GLN A 94 -5.88 -12.92 14.19
C GLN A 94 -6.82 -12.26 13.16
N ILE A 95 -6.42 -11.14 12.54
CA ILE A 95 -7.22 -10.49 11.50
C ILE A 95 -7.39 -11.42 10.28
N ILE A 96 -6.30 -12.03 9.81
CA ILE A 96 -6.32 -12.94 8.64
C ILE A 96 -7.19 -14.17 8.95
N LYS A 97 -7.05 -14.74 10.15
CA LYS A 97 -7.88 -15.85 10.62
C LYS A 97 -9.37 -15.49 10.63
N ASN A 98 -9.71 -14.28 11.07
CA ASN A 98 -11.09 -13.79 11.09
C ASN A 98 -11.68 -13.50 9.70
N LEU A 99 -10.85 -13.55 8.64
CA LEU A 99 -11.28 -13.54 7.23
C LEU A 99 -11.52 -14.96 6.69
N GLY A 100 -11.41 -16.00 7.52
CA GLY A 100 -11.71 -17.38 7.18
C GLY A 100 -10.51 -18.19 6.67
N ILE A 101 -9.29 -17.68 6.83
CA ILE A 101 -8.06 -18.39 6.47
C ILE A 101 -7.64 -19.26 7.66
N ASP A 102 -7.33 -20.53 7.42
CA ASP A 102 -6.95 -21.46 8.47
C ASP A 102 -5.58 -21.13 9.10
N GLU A 103 -5.38 -21.62 10.33
CA GLU A 103 -4.19 -21.34 11.15
C GLU A 103 -2.87 -21.61 10.43
N LYS A 104 -2.76 -22.74 9.71
CA LYS A 104 -1.52 -23.15 9.03
C LYS A 104 -1.23 -22.22 7.86
N LYS A 105 -2.24 -21.81 7.11
CA LYS A 105 -2.10 -20.81 6.04
C LYS A 105 -1.69 -19.45 6.60
N CYS A 106 -2.26 -19.01 7.72
CA CYS A 106 -1.85 -17.76 8.37
C CYS A 106 -0.37 -17.77 8.74
N GLU A 107 0.12 -18.87 9.32
CA GLU A 107 1.55 -19.04 9.66
C GLU A 107 2.44 -18.99 8.43
N TYR A 108 2.05 -19.67 7.35
CA TYR A 108 2.76 -19.63 6.08
C TYR A 108 2.80 -18.21 5.49
N ILE A 109 1.67 -17.50 5.47
CA ILE A 109 1.58 -16.12 4.95
C ILE A 109 2.52 -15.19 5.72
N ILE A 110 2.51 -15.26 7.05
CA ILE A 110 3.38 -14.42 7.90
C ILE A 110 4.85 -14.77 7.67
N LYS A 111 5.19 -16.06 7.56
CA LYS A 111 6.54 -16.50 7.24
C LYS A 111 6.99 -15.96 5.88
N LEU A 112 6.17 -16.13 4.84
CA LEU A 112 6.46 -15.68 3.48
C LEU A 112 6.69 -14.17 3.43
N LEU A 113 5.84 -13.41 4.12
CA LEU A 113 5.94 -11.95 4.24
C LEU A 113 7.26 -11.51 4.87
N LYS A 114 7.73 -12.21 5.92
CA LYS A 114 8.98 -11.91 6.62
C LYS A 114 10.24 -12.29 5.82
N GLU A 115 10.17 -13.36 5.04
CA GLU A 115 11.31 -13.90 4.27
C GLU A 115 11.54 -13.18 2.94
N ASN A 116 10.49 -12.60 2.34
CA ASN A 116 10.57 -11.95 1.03
C ASN A 116 10.77 -10.45 1.14
N THR A 117 11.97 -10.10 1.61
CA THR A 117 12.36 -8.71 1.81
C THR A 117 12.91 -8.13 0.52
N ASN A 118 12.84 -6.79 0.38
CA ASN A 118 13.42 -6.03 -0.74
C ASN A 118 12.74 -6.22 -2.12
N MET A 119 11.53 -6.78 -2.17
CA MET A 119 10.72 -6.71 -3.40
C MET A 119 10.32 -5.26 -3.71
N ARG A 120 10.28 -4.91 -5.00
CA ARG A 120 9.89 -3.57 -5.47
C ARG A 120 8.36 -3.35 -5.53
N GLY A 121 7.60 -4.39 -5.21
CA GLY A 121 6.15 -4.49 -5.32
C GLY A 121 5.64 -5.54 -4.34
N ALA A 122 4.40 -5.99 -4.54
CA ALA A 122 3.77 -6.98 -3.67
C ALA A 122 3.91 -8.40 -4.21
N ILE A 123 3.94 -9.37 -3.30
CA ILE A 123 3.61 -10.76 -3.60
C ILE A 123 2.10 -10.84 -3.89
N LEU A 124 1.70 -11.56 -4.93
CA LEU A 124 0.31 -11.92 -5.16
C LEU A 124 0.15 -13.40 -4.81
N LEU A 125 -0.42 -13.70 -3.65
CA LEU A 125 -0.52 -15.06 -3.14
C LEU A 125 -1.95 -15.58 -3.26
N ASP A 126 -2.14 -16.72 -3.91
CA ASP A 126 -3.41 -17.44 -3.86
C ASP A 126 -3.59 -18.06 -2.48
N VAL A 127 -4.63 -17.66 -1.75
CA VAL A 127 -4.92 -18.22 -0.42
C VAL A 127 -5.42 -19.67 -0.48
N ASN A 128 -5.87 -20.16 -1.64
CA ASN A 128 -6.37 -21.52 -1.77
C ASN A 128 -5.22 -22.52 -1.97
N THR A 129 -4.24 -22.17 -2.81
CA THR A 129 -3.10 -23.04 -3.18
C THR A 129 -1.78 -22.69 -2.49
N LEU A 130 -1.67 -21.48 -1.92
CA LEU A 130 -0.43 -20.87 -1.41
C LEU A 130 0.65 -20.64 -2.48
N GLU A 131 0.25 -20.60 -3.75
CA GLU A 131 1.17 -20.28 -4.85
C GLU A 131 1.33 -18.77 -5.04
N ARG A 132 2.57 -18.35 -5.32
CA ARG A 132 2.90 -16.98 -5.74
C ARG A 132 2.57 -16.83 -7.23
N LEU A 133 1.69 -15.88 -7.54
CA LEU A 133 1.10 -15.71 -8.86
C LEU A 133 1.75 -14.59 -9.69
N GLU A 134 2.60 -13.75 -9.09
CA GLU A 134 3.33 -12.75 -9.87
C GLU A 134 4.36 -13.40 -10.79
N LYS A 135 4.44 -12.89 -12.03
CA LYS A 135 5.36 -13.41 -13.06
C LYS A 135 6.83 -13.18 -12.71
N ASP A 136 7.15 -12.00 -12.17
CA ASP A 136 8.50 -11.63 -11.73
C ASP A 136 8.52 -11.53 -10.20
N LYS A 137 9.14 -12.54 -9.57
CA LYS A 137 9.19 -12.69 -8.11
C LYS A 137 10.10 -11.67 -7.41
N LEU A 138 11.00 -11.00 -8.15
CA LEU A 138 11.84 -9.92 -7.61
C LEU A 138 11.15 -8.56 -7.73
N ARG A 139 10.40 -8.36 -8.82
CA ARG A 139 9.62 -7.13 -9.03
C ARG A 139 8.35 -7.09 -8.20
N GLY A 140 7.59 -8.18 -8.14
CA GLY A 140 6.23 -8.18 -7.58
C GLY A 140 5.20 -7.49 -8.48
N ILE A 141 3.94 -7.50 -8.03
CA ILE A 141 2.86 -6.69 -8.61
C ILE A 141 2.97 -5.26 -8.10
N ARG A 142 2.86 -4.26 -8.99
CA ARG A 142 2.86 -2.85 -8.59
C ARG A 142 1.47 -2.23 -8.79
N ALA A 143 0.83 -1.89 -7.68
CA ALA A 143 -0.33 -1.01 -7.74
C ALA A 143 0.12 0.36 -8.28
N THR A 144 -0.51 0.82 -9.36
CA THR A 144 -0.27 2.15 -9.96
C THR A 144 -1.58 2.77 -10.42
N TYR A 145 -1.60 3.99 -10.94
CA TYR A 145 -2.81 4.72 -11.34
C TYR A 145 -3.80 4.91 -10.19
N MET A 146 -3.29 5.32 -9.02
CA MET A 146 -4.13 5.76 -7.92
C MET A 146 -3.61 7.04 -7.27
N ASP A 147 -4.54 7.88 -6.84
CA ASP A 147 -4.27 9.02 -5.95
C ASP A 147 -5.56 9.40 -5.18
N PHE A 148 -5.42 10.27 -4.18
CA PHE A 148 -6.56 10.93 -3.57
C PHE A 148 -7.09 12.06 -4.45
N GLU A 149 -8.40 12.26 -4.40
CA GLU A 149 -9.07 13.39 -5.02
C GLU A 149 -8.46 14.72 -4.55
N ASN A 150 -8.23 15.62 -5.52
CA ASN A 150 -7.58 16.92 -5.34
C ASN A 150 -6.11 16.87 -4.86
N ASN A 151 -5.51 15.66 -4.74
CA ASN A 151 -4.10 15.40 -4.40
C ASN A 151 -3.47 16.33 -3.34
N ASN A 152 -4.30 16.81 -2.41
CA ASN A 152 -3.87 17.76 -1.38
C ASN A 152 -3.39 16.98 -0.16
N ILE A 153 -2.50 16.00 -0.39
CA ILE A 153 -1.97 15.09 0.63
C ILE A 153 -1.39 15.87 1.81
N ASN A 154 -0.78 17.04 1.58
CA ASN A 154 -0.24 17.88 2.66
C ASN A 154 -1.32 18.59 3.50
N LEU A 155 -2.45 18.98 2.91
CA LEU A 155 -3.57 19.56 3.67
C LEU A 155 -4.31 18.46 4.41
N LEU A 156 -4.54 17.32 3.74
CA LEU A 156 -5.07 16.11 4.35
C LEU A 156 -4.20 15.69 5.53
N SER A 157 -2.90 15.47 5.32
CA SER A 157 -1.97 15.01 6.35
C SER A 157 -1.91 15.95 7.55
N LYS A 158 -1.96 17.26 7.34
CA LYS A 158 -2.06 18.26 8.43
C LYS A 158 -3.41 18.18 9.16
N SER A 159 -4.51 18.03 8.42
CA SER A 159 -5.86 17.96 9.01
C SER A 159 -6.08 16.69 9.85
N ILE A 160 -5.46 15.57 9.47
CA ILE A 160 -5.56 14.29 10.19
C ILE A 160 -4.31 13.96 11.02
N ASN A 161 -3.35 14.88 11.12
CA ASN A 161 -2.08 14.70 11.85
C ASN A 161 -1.35 13.38 11.51
N THR A 162 -1.25 13.06 10.22
CA THR A 162 -0.53 11.87 9.72
C THR A 162 0.60 12.27 8.78
N ASN A 163 1.44 11.30 8.36
CA ASN A 163 2.50 11.54 7.37
C ASN A 163 2.03 11.18 5.95
N ALA A 164 2.71 11.73 4.93
CA ALA A 164 2.38 11.47 3.53
C ALA A 164 2.45 9.97 3.17
N HIS A 165 3.37 9.22 3.77
CA HIS A 165 3.50 7.77 3.56
C HIS A 165 2.25 6.99 3.95
N PHE A 166 1.57 7.39 5.03
CA PHE A 166 0.31 6.79 5.43
C PHE A 166 -0.78 7.02 4.38
N LEU A 167 -0.89 8.24 3.84
CA LEU A 167 -1.88 8.56 2.80
C LEU A 167 -1.57 7.81 1.50
N GLU A 168 -0.30 7.77 1.06
CA GLU A 168 0.13 6.96 -0.09
C GLU A 168 -0.27 5.47 0.10
N ALA A 169 -0.03 4.91 1.29
CA ALA A 169 -0.39 3.53 1.61
C ALA A 169 -1.92 3.31 1.68
N LEU A 170 -2.68 4.26 2.22
CA LEU A 170 -4.13 4.18 2.31
C LEU A 170 -4.79 4.26 0.93
N ALA A 171 -4.33 5.14 0.04
CA ALA A 171 -4.84 5.22 -1.34
C ALA A 171 -4.59 3.90 -2.09
N LEU A 172 -3.36 3.39 -1.99
CA LEU A 172 -2.97 2.11 -2.57
C LEU A 172 -3.86 0.97 -2.06
N SER A 173 -3.97 0.84 -0.73
CA SER A 173 -4.74 -0.26 -0.12
C SER A 173 -6.22 -0.16 -0.43
N SER A 174 -6.77 1.07 -0.46
CA SER A 174 -8.17 1.28 -0.85
C SER A 174 -8.42 0.84 -2.28
N LYS A 175 -7.50 1.14 -3.21
CA LYS A 175 -7.56 0.61 -4.57
C LYS A 175 -7.47 -0.91 -4.56
N VAL A 176 -6.43 -1.50 -3.96
CA VAL A 176 -6.19 -2.95 -3.99
C VAL A 176 -7.38 -3.74 -3.41
N ILE A 177 -7.87 -3.34 -2.24
CA ILE A 177 -9.01 -3.99 -1.57
C ILE A 177 -10.34 -3.76 -2.31
N SER A 178 -10.43 -2.75 -3.18
CA SER A 178 -11.60 -2.58 -4.06
C SER A 178 -11.62 -3.57 -5.23
N CYS A 179 -10.52 -4.27 -5.50
CA CYS A 179 -10.47 -5.44 -6.39
C CYS A 179 -11.22 -6.60 -5.72
N ASN A 180 -12.09 -7.31 -6.43
CA ASN A 180 -12.98 -8.27 -5.76
C ASN A 180 -12.26 -9.51 -5.22
N GLU A 181 -11.21 -9.88 -5.94
CA GLU A 181 -10.42 -11.08 -5.79
C GLU A 181 -9.38 -10.94 -4.68
N VAL A 182 -9.02 -9.70 -4.31
CA VAL A 182 -8.12 -9.44 -3.18
C VAL A 182 -8.93 -9.36 -1.88
N ILE A 183 -8.75 -10.34 -1.01
CA ILE A 183 -9.49 -10.44 0.26
C ILE A 183 -8.81 -9.67 1.39
N ALA A 184 -7.48 -9.56 1.33
CA ALA A 184 -6.72 -8.73 2.24
C ALA A 184 -5.36 -8.35 1.66
N GLU A 185 -4.77 -7.33 2.28
CA GLU A 185 -3.40 -6.89 2.06
C GLU A 185 -2.69 -6.80 3.41
N ILE A 186 -1.42 -7.20 3.46
CA ILE A 186 -0.58 -7.02 4.64
C ILE A 186 0.70 -6.31 4.18
N CYS A 187 1.11 -5.29 4.93
CA CYS A 187 2.29 -4.52 4.59
C CYS A 187 2.99 -3.95 5.83
N TYR A 188 4.31 -3.91 5.80
CA TYR A 188 5.13 -3.11 6.70
C TYR A 188 6.33 -2.55 5.94
N SER A 189 6.80 -1.38 6.39
CA SER A 189 7.82 -0.60 5.67
C SER A 189 9.18 -1.28 5.68
N ASP A 190 10.01 -1.03 4.66
CA ASP A 190 11.44 -1.34 4.62
C ASP A 190 12.30 -0.22 5.24
N ASP A 191 11.71 0.94 5.56
CA ASP A 191 12.40 2.03 6.26
C ASP A 191 12.76 1.62 7.70
N PRO A 192 14.05 1.60 8.10
CA PRO A 192 14.48 1.19 9.44
C PRO A 192 13.89 2.04 10.58
N ASN A 193 13.44 3.27 10.30
CA ASN A 193 12.86 4.16 11.29
C ASN A 193 11.33 4.09 11.37
N TYR A 194 10.68 3.26 10.54
CA TYR A 194 9.23 3.15 10.48
C TYR A 194 8.76 1.73 10.81
N THR A 195 8.34 1.51 12.05
CA THR A 195 7.94 0.19 12.56
C THR A 195 6.47 -0.15 12.31
N THR A 196 5.64 0.86 12.06
CA THR A 196 4.21 0.68 11.80
C THR A 196 3.97 -0.04 10.48
N GLY A 197 3.01 -0.96 10.48
CA GLY A 197 2.45 -1.53 9.26
C GLY A 197 0.93 -1.66 9.39
N TYR A 198 0.33 -2.53 8.58
CA TYR A 198 -1.11 -2.69 8.56
C TYR A 198 -1.56 -4.01 7.95
N VAL A 199 -2.84 -4.33 8.22
CA VAL A 199 -3.65 -5.25 7.44
C VAL A 199 -4.84 -4.48 6.89
N ALA A 200 -5.12 -4.62 5.59
CA ALA A 200 -6.28 -4.01 4.95
C ALA A 200 -7.25 -5.09 4.43
N SER A 201 -8.56 -4.89 4.58
CA SER A 201 -9.59 -5.77 4.00
C SER A 201 -10.93 -5.06 3.86
N LYS A 202 -11.85 -5.60 3.05
CA LYS A 202 -13.22 -5.07 2.93
C LYS A 202 -13.99 -5.13 4.24
N LYS A 203 -13.68 -6.10 5.10
CA LYS A 203 -14.37 -6.34 6.37
C LYS A 203 -13.92 -5.36 7.46
N TYR A 204 -12.61 -5.12 7.55
CA TYR A 204 -11.97 -4.42 8.67
C TYR A 204 -11.40 -3.03 8.31
N GLY A 205 -11.53 -2.61 7.05
CA GLY A 205 -10.92 -1.36 6.60
C GLY A 205 -9.39 -1.48 6.55
N TYR A 206 -8.70 -0.38 6.85
CA TYR A 206 -7.25 -0.27 6.95
C TYR A 206 -6.85 -0.26 8.43
N VAL A 207 -6.37 -1.40 8.92
CA VAL A 207 -6.03 -1.60 10.33
C VAL A 207 -4.53 -1.39 10.51
N ARG A 208 -4.14 -0.24 11.06
CA ARG A 208 -2.76 0.09 11.43
C ARG A 208 -2.35 -0.69 12.65
N ILE A 209 -1.11 -1.16 12.66
CA ILE A 209 -0.50 -1.90 13.78
C ILE A 209 0.80 -1.17 14.10
N THR A 210 0.91 -0.61 15.31
CA THR A 210 1.96 0.37 15.64
C THR A 210 3.37 -0.21 15.52
N ASN A 211 3.57 -1.51 15.73
CA ASN A 211 4.85 -2.19 15.57
C ASN A 211 4.73 -3.55 14.87
N LEU A 212 5.33 -3.68 13.68
CA LEU A 212 5.53 -4.96 12.96
C LEU A 212 7.01 -5.30 12.73
N LYS A 213 7.92 -4.47 13.24
CA LYS A 213 9.36 -4.75 13.26
C LYS A 213 10.05 -3.93 14.34
N GLU A 214 11.30 -4.25 14.62
CA GLU A 214 12.17 -3.44 15.47
C GLU A 214 12.75 -2.25 14.71
N VAL A 215 13.05 -1.16 15.44
CA VAL A 215 13.78 -0.02 14.88
C VAL A 215 15.16 -0.47 14.41
N GLY A 216 15.59 0.00 13.25
CA GLY A 216 16.85 -0.40 12.61
C GLY A 216 16.71 -1.61 11.67
N ASN A 217 15.60 -2.35 11.71
CA ASN A 217 15.39 -3.47 10.81
C ASN A 217 14.97 -2.96 9.41
N GLU A 218 15.78 -3.24 8.39
CA GLU A 218 15.56 -2.82 6.99
C GLU A 218 14.60 -3.74 6.22
N ASN A 219 14.15 -4.83 6.83
CA ASN A 219 13.18 -5.72 6.21
C ASN A 219 11.82 -5.02 6.11
N GLY A 220 11.19 -5.18 4.96
CA GLY A 220 9.83 -4.78 4.68
C GLY A 220 9.19 -5.79 3.75
N GLY A 221 7.88 -5.73 3.61
CA GLY A 221 7.16 -6.68 2.77
C GLY A 221 5.75 -6.23 2.50
N ARG A 222 5.22 -6.65 1.36
CA ARG A 222 3.82 -6.45 0.97
C ARG A 222 3.29 -7.70 0.29
N ILE A 223 2.10 -8.12 0.70
CA ILE A 223 1.42 -9.27 0.12
C ILE A 223 -0.06 -8.96 -0.09
N PHE A 224 -0.56 -9.30 -1.27
CA PHE A 224 -1.97 -9.30 -1.62
C PHE A 224 -2.48 -10.74 -1.54
N LEU A 225 -3.47 -10.97 -0.69
CA LEU A 225 -4.14 -12.25 -0.54
C LEU A 225 -5.24 -12.35 -1.59
N TYR A 226 -4.99 -13.12 -2.63
CA TYR A 226 -5.89 -13.37 -3.76
C TYR A 226 -6.70 -14.65 -3.54
N ASP A 227 -7.99 -14.59 -3.85
CA ASP A 227 -8.90 -15.73 -3.80
C ASP A 227 -9.25 -16.17 -5.23
N SER A 228 -8.61 -17.26 -5.67
CA SER A 228 -8.82 -17.86 -7.00
C SER A 228 -10.22 -18.39 -7.26
N LEU A 229 -11.08 -18.48 -6.25
CA LEU A 229 -12.47 -18.90 -6.41
C LEU A 229 -13.40 -17.77 -6.88
N LYS A 230 -12.94 -16.51 -6.90
CA LYS A 230 -13.80 -15.35 -7.17
C LYS A 230 -13.87 -14.93 -8.64
N ASP A 231 -12.73 -14.75 -9.29
CA ASP A 231 -12.64 -14.37 -10.71
C ASP A 231 -11.21 -14.66 -11.23
N ASN A 232 -10.94 -14.31 -12.48
CA ASN A 232 -9.69 -14.56 -13.18
C ASN A 232 -8.52 -13.67 -12.72
N LEU A 233 -7.36 -14.30 -12.59
CA LEU A 233 -6.09 -13.67 -12.20
C LEU A 233 -5.70 -12.46 -13.05
N GLN A 234 -5.85 -12.54 -14.38
CA GLN A 234 -5.40 -11.47 -15.28
C GLN A 234 -6.19 -10.18 -15.06
N ARG A 235 -7.51 -10.29 -14.80
CA ARG A 235 -8.34 -9.12 -14.46
C ARG A 235 -7.90 -8.45 -13.17
N CYS A 236 -7.55 -9.25 -12.15
CA CYS A 236 -7.03 -8.73 -10.88
C CYS A 236 -5.71 -7.96 -11.10
N ILE A 237 -4.76 -8.55 -11.83
CA ILE A 237 -3.48 -7.90 -12.16
C ILE A 237 -3.71 -6.62 -12.97
N ASP A 238 -4.54 -6.68 -14.02
CA ASP A 238 -4.86 -5.51 -14.85
C ASP A 238 -5.56 -4.40 -14.04
N TYR A 239 -6.42 -4.76 -13.09
CA TYR A 239 -7.04 -3.80 -12.20
C TYR A 239 -5.99 -3.10 -11.32
N ILE A 240 -5.13 -3.88 -10.65
CA ILE A 240 -4.11 -3.37 -9.74
C ILE A 240 -3.09 -2.51 -10.49
N GLU A 241 -2.59 -2.98 -11.64
CA GLU A 241 -1.51 -2.31 -12.37
C GLU A 241 -2.00 -1.21 -13.32
N ASN A 242 -3.20 -1.32 -13.92
CA ASN A 242 -3.61 -0.48 -15.04
C ASN A 242 -4.89 0.34 -14.85
N LYS A 243 -5.82 -0.05 -13.96
CA LYS A 243 -7.08 0.70 -13.76
C LYS A 243 -6.84 2.04 -13.06
N LYS A 244 -7.43 3.12 -13.58
CA LYS A 244 -7.30 4.46 -13.01
C LYS A 244 -8.31 4.61 -11.88
N VAL A 245 -7.83 4.92 -10.68
CA VAL A 245 -8.65 5.01 -9.48
C VAL A 245 -8.38 6.34 -8.77
N ILE A 246 -9.44 7.08 -8.48
CA ILE A 246 -9.39 8.23 -7.58
C ILE A 246 -10.07 7.85 -6.28
N VAL A 247 -9.34 7.99 -5.17
CA VAL A 247 -9.87 7.76 -3.83
C VAL A 247 -10.42 9.08 -3.31
N LYS A 248 -11.68 9.12 -2.88
CA LYS A 248 -12.28 10.33 -2.32
C LYS A 248 -11.52 10.75 -1.04
N ASN A 249 -11.52 12.04 -0.76
CA ASN A 249 -10.77 12.62 0.36
C ASN A 249 -11.49 12.55 1.72
N THR A 250 -12.64 11.89 1.81
CA THR A 250 -13.40 11.70 3.06
C THR A 250 -12.85 10.49 3.85
N ILE A 251 -11.81 10.72 4.64
CA ILE A 251 -11.15 9.68 5.46
C ILE A 251 -11.81 9.62 6.84
N SER A 252 -12.29 8.43 7.22
CA SER A 252 -12.77 8.14 8.58
C SER A 252 -11.65 7.48 9.39
N ILE A 253 -11.29 8.08 10.53
CA ILE A 253 -10.30 7.55 11.47
C ILE A 253 -10.99 7.26 12.79
N ASN A 254 -11.00 6.00 13.19
CA ASN A 254 -11.56 5.54 14.45
C ASN A 254 -10.55 5.66 15.59
N GLU A 255 -11.04 5.54 16.82
CA GLU A 255 -10.22 5.51 18.03
C GLU A 255 -9.21 4.36 18.01
N THR A 256 -8.06 4.59 18.65
CA THR A 256 -7.05 3.55 18.85
C THR A 256 -7.56 2.49 19.82
N ILE A 257 -7.36 1.23 19.46
CA ILE A 257 -7.72 0.05 20.26
C ILE A 257 -6.43 -0.53 20.84
N SER A 258 -6.41 -0.90 22.12
CA SER A 258 -5.25 -1.59 22.69
C SER A 258 -5.18 -3.05 22.22
N TYR A 259 -3.98 -3.64 22.22
CA TYR A 259 -3.77 -5.06 21.96
C TYR A 259 -4.72 -5.96 22.77
N ASP A 260 -4.80 -5.74 24.09
CA ASP A 260 -5.60 -6.57 24.99
C ASP A 260 -7.11 -6.46 24.71
N GLU A 261 -7.61 -5.27 24.35
CA GLU A 261 -9.01 -5.08 23.95
C GLU A 261 -9.31 -5.81 22.65
N PHE A 262 -8.44 -5.65 21.64
CA PHE A 262 -8.61 -6.32 20.36
C PHE A 262 -8.63 -7.85 20.52
N MET A 263 -7.67 -8.41 21.26
CA MET A 263 -7.57 -9.87 21.45
C MET A 263 -8.74 -10.45 22.28
N LYS A 264 -9.37 -9.65 23.14
CA LYS A 264 -10.58 -10.06 23.89
C LYS A 264 -11.85 -9.96 23.04
N ASN A 265 -11.94 -8.94 22.17
CA ASN A 265 -13.11 -8.72 21.32
C ASN A 265 -12.71 -8.27 19.91
N ASN A 266 -12.66 -9.25 19.01
CA ASN A 266 -12.27 -9.04 17.61
C ASN A 266 -13.29 -8.22 16.78
N GLU A 267 -14.46 -7.89 17.33
CA GLU A 267 -15.49 -7.08 16.66
C GLU A 267 -15.34 -5.56 16.90
N LEU A 268 -14.33 -5.13 17.65
CA LEU A 268 -14.10 -3.71 17.96
C LEU A 268 -13.68 -2.86 16.76
N ILE A 269 -13.24 -3.49 15.66
CA ILE A 269 -12.87 -2.79 14.44
C ILE A 269 -14.14 -2.27 13.75
N LYS A 270 -14.34 -0.95 13.80
CA LYS A 270 -15.49 -0.28 13.19
C LYS A 270 -15.28 -0.14 11.68
N LYS A 271 -16.38 -0.29 10.93
CA LYS A 271 -16.45 -0.02 9.50
C LYS A 271 -16.59 1.47 9.20
#